data_AF-A0A411HQD0-F1
#
_entry.id   AF-A0A411HQD0-F1
#
_cell.length_a   1.000
_cell.length_b   1.000
_cell.length_c   1.000
_cell.angle_alpha   90.00
_cell.angle_beta   90.00
_cell.angle_gamma   90.00
#
_symmetry.space_group_name_H-M   'P 1'
#
loop_
_entity.id
_entity.type
_entity.pdbx_description
1 polymer ?
#
loop_
_entity_poly.entity_id
_entity_poly.type
_entity_poly.pdbx_seq_one_letter_code
_entity_poly.pdbx_strand_id
1 'polypeptide(L)'
;MPRAAAWAVDFAVRVGVLWILGIGLMLLGETGMGLYLLLLFILFWLYPVLFEVLRDGQTIGKKALSLRVINANGSPVTWMGSIVRNLLRVVDMLPFFYGFGLVAGLIDPQSRRIGDIVAGTLVVHVGNPNQHLAAPQVPVVHAPIMLPADEQKSIVAFAERAQQLTVERQQELAALLPMLTESRGTLAVQRLLGMANAFLGRR
;
A
#
# COMPACT_ATOMS: atom_id res chain seq x y z
N MET A 1 -5.97 9.21 10.90
CA MET A 1 -6.55 10.25 10.01
C MET A 1 -6.35 10.08 8.48
N PRO A 2 -5.71 9.04 7.89
CA PRO A 2 -5.49 9.01 6.43
C PRO A 2 -6.73 8.64 5.60
N ARG A 3 -7.67 7.87 6.16
CA ARG A 3 -8.92 7.45 5.48
C ARG A 3 -9.87 8.63 5.19
N ALA A 4 -9.97 9.61 6.09
CA ALA A 4 -10.81 10.78 5.90
C ALA A 4 -10.28 11.70 4.80
N ALA A 5 -8.96 11.89 4.75
CA ALA A 5 -8.31 12.63 3.68
C ALA A 5 -8.49 11.94 2.31
N ALA A 6 -8.38 10.61 2.23
CA ALA A 6 -8.66 9.87 0.99
C ALA A 6 -10.09 10.12 0.50
N TRP A 7 -11.06 10.08 1.43
CA TRP A 7 -12.45 10.38 1.12
C TRP A 7 -12.65 11.81 0.63
N ALA A 8 -11.99 12.80 1.26
CA ALA A 8 -12.08 14.20 0.83
C ALA A 8 -11.52 14.40 -0.58
N VAL A 9 -10.41 13.74 -0.92
CA VAL A 9 -9.85 13.77 -2.28
C VAL A 9 -10.81 13.12 -3.27
N ASP A 10 -11.34 11.93 -2.97
CA ASP A 10 -12.33 11.28 -3.84
C ASP A 10 -13.63 12.11 -3.98
N PHE A 11 -14.06 12.80 -2.93
CA PHE A 11 -15.21 13.70 -2.96
C PHE A 11 -14.96 14.91 -3.87
N ALA A 12 -13.80 15.56 -3.73
CA ALA A 12 -13.40 16.67 -4.59
C ALA A 12 -13.34 16.26 -6.07
N VAL A 13 -12.78 15.08 -6.37
CA VAL A 13 -12.76 14.54 -7.74
C VAL A 13 -14.17 14.33 -8.29
N ARG A 14 -15.07 13.70 -7.52
CA ARG A 14 -16.47 13.47 -7.96
C ARG A 14 -17.22 14.77 -8.17
N VAL A 15 -17.09 15.74 -7.26
CA VAL A 15 -17.72 17.06 -7.37
C VAL A 15 -17.18 17.81 -8.58
N GLY A 16 -15.87 17.76 -8.82
CA GLY A 16 -15.26 18.36 -10.02
C GLY A 16 -15.79 17.77 -11.32
N VAL A 17 -15.89 16.44 -11.41
CA VAL A 17 -16.45 15.74 -12.57
C VAL A 17 -17.93 16.11 -12.77
N LEU A 18 -18.73 16.12 -11.69
CA LEU A 18 -20.14 16.51 -11.75
C LEU A 18 -20.32 17.97 -12.19
N TRP A 19 -19.47 18.87 -11.71
CA TRP A 19 -19.50 20.28 -12.11
C TRP A 19 -19.21 20.45 -13.60
N ILE A 20 -18.10 19.86 -14.08
CA ILE A 20 -17.67 20.00 -15.48
C ILE A 20 -18.72 19.40 -16.42
N LEU A 21 -19.17 18.17 -16.16
CA LEU A 21 -20.16 17.52 -17.00
C LEU A 21 -21.56 18.15 -16.85
N GLY A 22 -21.89 18.61 -15.65
CA GLY A 22 -23.16 19.27 -15.34
C GLY A 22 -23.40 20.53 -16.15
N ILE A 23 -22.36 21.36 -16.36
CA ILE A 23 -22.45 22.56 -17.21
C ILE A 23 -22.88 22.18 -18.63
N GLY A 24 -22.27 21.16 -19.22
CA GLY A 24 -22.62 20.70 -20.57
C GLY A 24 -24.01 20.08 -20.63
N LEU A 25 -24.38 19.30 -19.60
CA LEU A 25 -25.69 18.65 -19.52
C LEU A 25 -26.83 19.66 -19.33
N MET A 26 -26.61 20.78 -18.64
CA MET A 26 -27.63 21.83 -18.48
C MET A 26 -28.14 22.38 -19.83
N LEU A 27 -27.30 22.38 -20.87
CA LEU A 27 -27.67 22.82 -22.22
C LEU A 27 -28.70 21.90 -22.89
N LEU A 28 -28.87 20.67 -22.39
CA LEU A 28 -29.80 19.67 -22.90
C LEU A 28 -31.19 19.72 -22.23
N GLY A 29 -31.44 20.71 -21.37
CA GLY A 29 -32.74 20.86 -20.68
C GLY A 29 -33.11 19.65 -19.81
N GLU A 30 -34.35 19.17 -19.93
CA GLU A 30 -34.83 18.05 -19.10
C GLU A 30 -34.10 16.73 -19.34
N THR A 31 -33.72 16.44 -20.60
CA THR A 31 -32.88 15.27 -20.91
C THR A 31 -31.53 15.36 -20.22
N GLY A 32 -30.95 16.56 -20.16
CA GLY A 32 -29.74 16.86 -19.42
C GLY A 32 -29.84 16.57 -17.93
N MET A 33 -30.97 16.96 -17.31
CA MET A 33 -31.25 16.65 -15.91
C MET A 33 -31.31 15.14 -15.65
N GLY A 34 -32.00 14.38 -16.52
CA GLY A 34 -32.05 12.92 -16.41
C GLY A 34 -30.66 12.27 -16.47
N LEU A 35 -29.82 12.70 -17.43
CA LEU A 35 -28.45 12.24 -17.55
C LEU A 35 -27.58 12.66 -16.35
N TYR A 36 -27.80 13.85 -15.80
CA TYR A 36 -27.09 14.33 -14.61
C TYR A 36 -27.41 13.48 -13.38
N LEU A 37 -28.69 13.12 -13.18
CA LEU A 37 -29.11 12.22 -12.09
C LEU A 37 -28.51 10.82 -12.25
N LEU A 38 -28.46 10.30 -13.49
CA LEU A 38 -27.79 9.03 -13.78
C LEU A 38 -26.29 9.10 -13.46
N LEU A 39 -25.61 10.17 -13.88
CA LEU A 39 -24.19 10.40 -13.61
C LEU A 39 -23.92 10.48 -12.11
N LEU A 40 -24.77 11.20 -11.37
CA LEU A 40 -24.71 11.30 -9.91
C LEU A 40 -24.82 9.90 -9.28
N PHE A 41 -25.80 9.09 -9.70
CA PHE A 41 -25.95 7.73 -9.21
C PHE A 41 -24.68 6.90 -9.46
N ILE A 42 -24.16 6.90 -10.69
CA ILE A 42 -22.95 6.12 -11.06
C ILE A 42 -21.73 6.58 -10.24
N LEU A 43 -21.50 7.88 -10.08
CA LEU A 43 -20.35 8.40 -9.35
C LEU A 43 -20.44 8.20 -7.83
N PHE A 44 -21.63 8.17 -7.25
CA PHE A 44 -21.78 7.94 -5.81
C PHE A 44 -21.76 6.45 -5.45
N TRP A 45 -22.38 5.62 -6.27
CA TRP A 45 -22.59 4.19 -6.00
C TRP A 45 -21.55 3.29 -6.68
N LEU A 46 -21.35 3.45 -7.98
CA LEU A 46 -20.52 2.52 -8.77
C LEU A 46 -19.04 2.90 -8.76
N TYR A 47 -18.68 4.19 -8.78
CA TYR A 47 -17.27 4.63 -8.74
C TYR A 47 -16.44 3.92 -7.65
N PRO A 48 -16.82 3.91 -6.36
CA PRO A 48 -16.00 3.28 -5.34
C PRO A 48 -15.88 1.76 -5.56
N VAL A 49 -16.94 1.09 -6.00
CA VAL A 49 -16.93 -0.35 -6.26
C VAL A 49 -16.03 -0.69 -7.44
N LEU A 50 -16.23 0.01 -8.57
CA LEU A 50 -15.46 -0.20 -9.79
C LEU A 50 -13.98 0.06 -9.56
N PHE A 51 -13.61 1.16 -8.90
CA PHE A 51 -12.21 1.46 -8.65
C PHE A 51 -11.59 0.49 -7.65
N GLU A 52 -12.33 0.03 -6.63
CA GLU A 52 -11.81 -0.96 -5.70
C GLU A 52 -11.57 -2.31 -6.37
N VAL A 53 -12.41 -2.74 -7.30
CA VAL A 53 -12.21 -4.04 -7.95
C VAL A 53 -11.23 -3.95 -9.13
N LEU A 54 -11.31 -2.88 -9.93
CA LEU A 54 -10.50 -2.73 -11.15
C LEU A 54 -9.08 -2.18 -10.90
N ARG A 55 -8.83 -1.57 -9.73
CA ARG A 55 -7.52 -0.99 -9.39
C ARG A 55 -6.97 -1.54 -8.07
N ASP A 56 -7.07 -2.85 -7.88
CA ASP A 56 -6.49 -3.56 -6.73
C ASP A 56 -6.81 -2.91 -5.38
N GLY A 57 -8.06 -2.50 -5.18
CA GLY A 57 -8.53 -1.91 -3.92
C GLY A 57 -8.22 -0.42 -3.75
N GLN A 58 -7.86 0.31 -4.81
CA GLN A 58 -7.43 1.72 -4.73
C GLN A 58 -8.29 2.67 -5.58
N THR A 59 -9.05 3.53 -4.91
CA THR A 59 -9.63 4.75 -5.51
C THR A 59 -8.54 5.81 -5.74
N ILE A 60 -8.85 6.88 -6.49
CA ILE A 60 -7.90 7.95 -6.76
C ILE A 60 -7.36 8.56 -5.46
N GLY A 61 -8.26 8.90 -4.52
CA GLY A 61 -7.87 9.43 -3.20
C GLY A 61 -7.08 8.44 -2.35
N LYS A 62 -7.47 7.15 -2.36
CA LYS A 62 -6.71 6.11 -1.66
C LYS A 62 -5.31 5.94 -2.25
N LYS A 63 -5.17 5.96 -3.58
CA LYS A 63 -3.87 5.86 -4.25
C LYS A 63 -2.96 7.05 -3.93
N ALA A 64 -3.51 8.27 -3.90
CA ALA A 64 -2.75 9.47 -3.53
C ALA A 64 -2.18 9.41 -2.10
N LEU A 65 -2.84 8.67 -1.21
CA LEU A 65 -2.41 8.47 0.17
C LEU A 65 -1.81 7.08 0.43
N SER A 66 -1.41 6.35 -0.62
CA SER A 66 -0.81 5.01 -0.52
C SER A 66 -1.65 4.03 0.30
N LEU A 67 -2.97 4.13 0.22
CA LEU A 67 -3.92 3.21 0.86
C LEU A 67 -4.41 2.17 -0.13
N ARG A 68 -4.59 0.93 0.33
CA ARG A 68 -5.16 -0.18 -0.44
C ARG A 68 -6.13 -0.98 0.39
N VAL A 69 -7.25 -1.35 -0.23
CA VAL A 69 -8.16 -2.35 0.33
C VAL A 69 -7.67 -3.75 -0.03
N ILE A 70 -7.61 -4.63 0.96
CA ILE A 70 -7.43 -6.07 0.77
C ILE A 70 -8.45 -6.85 1.61
N ASN A 71 -8.68 -8.11 1.28
CA ASN A 71 -9.42 -9.02 2.15
C ASN A 71 -8.59 -9.36 3.40
N ALA A 72 -9.24 -9.83 4.47
CA ALA A 72 -8.58 -10.24 5.71
C ALA A 72 -7.47 -11.28 5.54
N ASN A 73 -7.58 -12.11 4.50
CA ASN A 73 -6.58 -13.12 4.13
C ASN A 73 -5.45 -12.60 3.23
N GLY A 74 -5.40 -11.29 2.95
CA GLY A 74 -4.39 -10.66 2.09
C GLY A 74 -4.68 -10.71 0.58
N SER A 75 -5.74 -11.39 0.15
CA SER A 75 -6.14 -11.45 -1.27
C SER A 75 -6.75 -10.12 -1.77
N PRO A 76 -6.75 -9.87 -3.09
CA PRO A 76 -7.45 -8.72 -3.67
C PRO A 76 -8.94 -8.72 -3.30
N VAL A 77 -9.51 -7.52 -3.17
CA VAL A 77 -10.92 -7.37 -2.81
C VAL A 77 -11.83 -8.00 -3.88
N THR A 78 -12.86 -8.72 -3.43
CA THR A 78 -13.86 -9.31 -4.33
C THR A 78 -14.96 -8.30 -4.68
N TRP A 79 -15.67 -8.54 -5.78
CA TRP A 79 -16.84 -7.74 -6.16
C TRP A 79 -17.87 -7.64 -5.04
N MET A 80 -18.28 -8.78 -4.47
CA MET A 80 -19.26 -8.82 -3.39
C MET A 80 -18.75 -8.10 -2.13
N GLY A 81 -17.47 -8.29 -1.77
CA GLY A 81 -16.87 -7.60 -0.63
C GLY A 81 -16.88 -6.08 -0.80
N SER A 82 -16.54 -5.58 -1.99
CA SER A 82 -16.57 -4.15 -2.28
C SER A 82 -17.99 -3.57 -2.28
N ILE A 83 -18.96 -4.29 -2.88
CA ILE A 83 -20.38 -3.88 -2.91
C ILE A 83 -20.96 -3.80 -1.50
N VAL A 84 -20.84 -4.88 -0.71
CA VAL A 84 -21.39 -4.97 0.65
C VAL A 84 -20.84 -3.85 1.51
N ARG A 85 -19.53 -3.62 1.46
CA ARG A 85 -18.92 -2.53 2.22
C ARG A 85 -19.41 -1.16 1.77
N ASN A 86 -19.50 -0.91 0.46
CA ASN A 86 -19.91 0.39 -0.06
C ASN A 86 -21.40 0.68 0.18
N LEU A 87 -22.24 -0.36 0.25
CA LEU A 87 -23.65 -0.24 0.63
C LEU A 87 -23.78 0.09 2.13
N LEU A 88 -23.05 -0.62 2.98
CA LEU A 88 -23.03 -0.36 4.43
C LEU A 88 -22.41 1.00 4.80
N ARG A 89 -21.66 1.62 3.90
CA ARG A 89 -21.20 3.01 4.06
C ARG A 89 -22.36 3.99 4.21
N VAL A 90 -23.52 3.73 3.62
CA VAL A 90 -24.71 4.59 3.77
C VAL A 90 -25.21 4.53 5.21
N VAL A 91 -25.18 3.35 5.83
CA VAL A 91 -25.55 3.16 7.25
C VAL A 91 -24.61 3.97 8.13
N ASP A 92 -23.30 3.94 7.85
CA ASP A 92 -22.31 4.75 8.59
C ASP A 92 -22.49 6.27 8.39
N MET A 93 -23.10 6.72 7.29
CA MET A 93 -23.31 8.15 6.96
C MET A 93 -24.64 8.72 7.49
N LEU A 94 -25.51 7.92 8.08
CA LEU A 94 -26.78 8.42 8.62
C LEU A 94 -26.53 9.27 9.89
N PRO A 95 -27.22 10.40 10.09
CA PRO A 95 -26.98 11.34 11.20
C PRO A 95 -26.99 10.69 12.60
N PHE A 96 -27.86 9.71 12.83
CA PHE A 96 -27.95 8.95 14.08
C PHE A 96 -26.85 7.89 14.24
N PHE A 97 -26.25 7.43 13.14
CA PHE A 97 -25.19 6.41 13.10
C PHE A 97 -23.79 6.98 12.86
N TYR A 98 -23.67 8.28 12.56
CA TYR A 98 -22.40 8.98 12.35
C TYR A 98 -21.47 8.84 13.57
N GLY A 99 -22.06 8.92 14.78
CA GLY A 99 -21.35 8.64 16.03
C GLY A 99 -20.92 7.18 16.13
N PHE A 100 -21.76 6.23 15.71
CA PHE A 100 -21.49 4.80 15.82
C PHE A 100 -20.41 4.32 14.83
N GLY A 101 -20.43 4.80 13.58
CA GLY A 101 -19.39 4.48 12.60
C GLY A 101 -18.03 5.08 12.96
N LEU A 102 -18.02 6.27 13.56
CA LEU A 102 -16.82 6.91 14.10
C LEU A 102 -16.30 6.16 15.34
N VAL A 103 -17.18 5.84 16.29
CA VAL A 103 -16.84 5.12 17.54
C VAL A 103 -16.38 3.69 17.23
N ALA A 104 -17.05 2.96 16.33
CA ALA A 104 -16.63 1.62 15.91
C ALA A 104 -15.22 1.65 15.26
N GLY A 105 -14.94 2.66 14.44
CA GLY A 105 -13.61 2.84 13.85
C GLY A 105 -12.52 3.30 14.83
N LEU A 106 -12.91 3.86 15.98
CA LEU A 106 -11.99 4.22 17.07
C LEU A 106 -11.77 3.06 18.06
N ILE A 107 -12.76 2.20 18.24
CA ILE A 107 -12.70 1.01 19.12
C ILE A 107 -11.95 -0.13 18.42
N ASP A 108 -12.12 -0.31 17.11
CA ASP A 108 -11.45 -1.39 16.39
C ASP A 108 -9.94 -1.11 16.28
N PRO A 109 -9.06 -2.03 16.74
CA PRO A 109 -7.60 -1.86 16.68
C PRO A 109 -7.05 -1.68 15.26
N GLN A 110 -7.80 -2.13 14.25
CA GLN A 110 -7.47 -2.01 12.83
C GLN A 110 -8.21 -0.84 12.16
N SER A 111 -8.93 -0.04 12.95
CA SER A 111 -9.72 1.13 12.54
C SER A 111 -10.69 0.82 11.39
N ARG A 112 -11.30 -0.38 11.43
CA ARG A 112 -12.27 -0.88 10.44
C ARG A 112 -13.65 -0.30 10.69
N ARG A 113 -14.39 0.00 9.61
CA ARG A 113 -15.80 0.41 9.68
C ARG A 113 -16.71 -0.81 9.74
N ILE A 114 -17.99 -0.63 10.06
CA ILE A 114 -18.99 -1.70 10.05
C ILE A 114 -18.99 -2.42 8.69
N GLY A 115 -18.97 -1.64 7.59
CA GLY A 115 -18.88 -2.20 6.25
C GLY A 115 -17.61 -3.00 5.98
N ASP A 116 -16.46 -2.60 6.56
CA ASP A 116 -15.20 -3.36 6.41
C ASP A 116 -15.28 -4.70 7.16
N ILE A 117 -15.84 -4.69 8.37
CA ILE A 117 -15.99 -5.87 9.23
C ILE A 117 -16.91 -6.90 8.56
N VAL A 118 -18.08 -6.47 8.09
CA VAL A 118 -19.06 -7.36 7.44
C VAL A 118 -18.52 -7.90 6.12
N ALA A 119 -17.80 -7.07 5.35
CA ALA A 119 -17.19 -7.51 4.09
C ALA A 119 -15.92 -8.36 4.30
N GLY A 120 -15.40 -8.49 5.52
CA GLY A 120 -14.14 -9.19 5.79
C GLY A 120 -12.93 -8.52 5.13
N THR A 121 -12.93 -7.19 5.04
CA THR A 121 -11.88 -6.40 4.37
C THR A 121 -11.13 -5.51 5.35
N LEU A 122 -9.92 -5.12 4.97
CA LEU A 122 -9.13 -4.12 5.68
C LEU A 122 -8.52 -3.12 4.69
N VAL A 123 -8.17 -1.94 5.21
CA VAL A 123 -7.39 -0.95 4.44
C VAL A 123 -6.01 -0.87 5.04
N VAL A 124 -5.01 -1.22 4.23
CA VAL A 124 -3.60 -1.16 4.59
C VAL A 124 -2.94 0.04 3.92
N HIS A 125 -1.83 0.48 4.51
CA HIS A 125 -0.90 1.38 3.84
C HIS A 125 0.05 0.52 3.01
N VAL A 126 0.08 0.74 1.70
CA VAL A 126 1.05 0.09 0.82
C VAL A 126 2.29 0.96 0.83
N GLY A 127 3.38 0.45 1.40
CA GLY A 127 4.69 1.05 1.19
C GLY A 127 5.00 1.13 -0.30
N ASN A 128 5.81 2.11 -0.69
CA ASN A 128 6.23 2.26 -2.09
C ASN A 128 6.91 0.94 -2.53
N PRO A 129 6.41 0.21 -3.55
CA PRO A 129 7.03 -1.05 -3.98
C PRO A 129 8.50 -0.86 -4.37
N ASN A 130 8.87 0.36 -4.77
CA ASN A 130 10.24 0.76 -5.09
C ASN A 130 11.14 0.98 -3.86
N GLN A 131 10.63 0.80 -2.64
CA GLN A 131 11.44 0.62 -1.44
C GLN A 131 11.82 -0.85 -1.20
N HIS A 132 11.88 -1.68 -2.25
CA HIS A 132 12.97 -2.65 -2.29
C HIS A 132 14.25 -1.83 -2.22
N LEU A 133 14.76 -1.64 -1.00
CA LEU A 133 16.04 -1.01 -0.68
C LEU A 133 16.99 -1.42 -1.79
N ALA A 134 17.33 -0.46 -2.68
CA ALA A 134 18.04 -0.76 -3.91
C ALA A 134 19.24 -1.59 -3.51
N ALA A 135 19.33 -2.83 -4.01
CA ALA A 135 20.39 -3.74 -3.63
C ALA A 135 21.71 -2.97 -3.75
N PRO A 136 22.57 -2.96 -2.72
CA PRO A 136 23.80 -2.20 -2.77
C PRO A 136 24.53 -2.51 -4.07
N GLN A 137 24.78 -1.48 -4.89
CA GLN A 137 25.46 -1.61 -6.19
C GLN A 137 26.96 -1.84 -5.95
N VAL A 138 27.26 -2.99 -5.37
CA VAL A 138 28.61 -3.44 -5.08
C VAL A 138 28.90 -4.60 -6.04
N PRO A 139 30.10 -4.63 -6.66
CA PRO A 139 30.50 -5.74 -7.52
C PRO A 139 30.29 -7.08 -6.82
N VAL A 140 29.84 -8.08 -7.57
CA VAL A 140 29.65 -9.44 -7.08
C VAL A 140 30.99 -9.99 -6.61
N VAL A 141 31.03 -10.54 -5.40
CA VAL A 141 32.20 -11.20 -4.81
C VAL A 141 31.80 -12.60 -4.41
N HIS A 142 32.54 -13.62 -4.85
CA HIS A 142 32.27 -15.00 -4.42
C HIS A 142 32.88 -15.26 -3.04
N ALA A 143 32.17 -16.01 -2.20
CA ALA A 143 32.71 -16.43 -0.91
C ALA A 143 33.95 -17.33 -1.12
N PRO A 144 35.03 -17.12 -0.36
CA PRO A 144 36.27 -17.90 -0.51
C PRO A 144 36.09 -19.37 -0.08
N ILE A 145 35.03 -19.66 0.69
CA ILE A 145 34.71 -20.97 1.23
C ILE A 145 33.23 -21.28 0.90
N MET A 146 32.92 -22.57 0.71
CA MET A 146 31.54 -23.06 0.59
C MET A 146 30.81 -22.86 1.93
N LEU A 147 29.86 -21.92 1.96
CA LEU A 147 29.04 -21.65 3.15
C LEU A 147 27.78 -22.52 3.15
N PRO A 148 27.39 -23.10 4.29
CA PRO A 148 26.07 -23.72 4.46
C PRO A 148 24.94 -22.75 4.14
N ALA A 149 23.77 -23.27 3.74
CA ALA A 149 22.63 -22.45 3.35
C ALA A 149 22.17 -21.46 4.46
N ASP A 150 22.29 -21.85 5.73
CA ASP A 150 21.88 -21.00 6.86
C ASP A 150 22.84 -19.82 7.10
N GLU A 151 24.12 -20.00 6.80
CA GLU A 151 25.11 -18.91 6.84
C GLU A 151 24.91 -17.96 5.65
N GLN A 152 24.62 -18.49 4.47
CA GLN A 152 24.26 -17.67 3.31
C GLN A 152 23.04 -16.79 3.59
N LYS A 153 21.99 -17.35 4.22
CA LYS A 153 20.80 -16.59 4.66
C LYS A 153 21.16 -15.46 5.62
N SER A 154 22.13 -15.67 6.50
CA SER A 154 22.58 -14.65 7.45
C SER A 154 23.26 -13.47 6.75
N ILE A 155 24.09 -13.75 5.74
CA ILE A 155 24.74 -12.72 4.90
C ILE A 155 23.69 -11.96 4.07
N VAL A 156 22.71 -12.66 3.50
CA VAL A 156 21.59 -12.04 2.76
C VAL A 156 20.75 -11.14 3.69
N ALA A 157 20.40 -11.62 4.89
CA ALA A 157 19.63 -10.87 5.87
C ALA A 157 20.39 -9.65 6.41
N PHE A 158 21.72 -9.68 6.44
CA PHE A 158 22.54 -8.50 6.70
C PHE A 158 22.41 -7.49 5.54
N ALA A 159 22.57 -7.94 4.29
CA ALA A 159 22.51 -7.06 3.12
C ALA A 159 21.15 -6.38 2.94
N GLU A 160 20.06 -7.08 3.21
CA GLU A 160 18.70 -6.52 3.17
C GLU A 160 18.47 -5.42 4.22
N ARG A 161 19.15 -5.50 5.37
CA ARG A 161 19.01 -4.54 6.47
C ARG A 161 20.14 -3.51 6.52
N ALA A 162 21.18 -3.66 5.71
CA ALA A 162 22.36 -2.80 5.75
C ALA A 162 22.00 -1.31 5.66
N GLN A 163 21.08 -0.93 4.77
CA GLN A 163 20.65 0.47 4.61
C GLN A 163 19.90 1.05 5.82
N GLN A 164 19.39 0.21 6.73
CA GLN A 164 18.76 0.64 7.98
C GLN A 164 19.77 0.77 9.14
N LEU A 165 20.99 0.23 8.98
CA LEU A 165 22.05 0.26 9.98
C LEU A 165 22.96 1.47 9.76
N THR A 166 23.47 2.05 10.85
CA THR A 166 24.51 3.08 10.76
C THR A 166 25.81 2.48 10.21
N VAL A 167 26.66 3.31 9.62
CA VAL A 167 27.92 2.86 9.00
C VAL A 167 28.81 2.15 10.02
N GLU A 168 28.84 2.64 11.26
CA GLU A 168 29.62 2.04 12.35
C GLU A 168 29.11 0.64 12.70
N ARG A 169 27.79 0.43 12.76
CA ARG A 169 27.19 -0.88 13.03
C ARG A 169 27.41 -1.86 11.90
N GLN A 170 27.38 -1.39 10.65
CA GLN A 170 27.74 -2.23 9.51
C GLN A 170 29.19 -2.72 9.61
N GLN A 171 30.11 -1.81 9.95
CA GLN A 171 31.53 -2.13 10.10
C GLN A 171 31.79 -3.08 11.28
N GLU A 172 31.10 -2.89 12.40
CA GLU A 172 31.19 -3.77 13.58
C GLU A 172 30.73 -5.19 13.24
N LEU A 173 29.57 -5.34 12.58
CA LEU A 173 29.06 -6.64 12.16
C LEU A 173 29.97 -7.30 11.11
N ALA A 174 30.50 -6.53 10.17
CA ALA A 174 31.47 -7.04 9.20
C ALA A 174 32.77 -7.50 9.87
N ALA A 175 33.19 -6.84 10.95
CA ALA A 175 34.37 -7.21 11.72
C ALA A 175 34.24 -8.54 12.48
N LEU A 176 33.01 -9.06 12.67
CA LEU A 176 32.78 -10.39 13.25
C LEU A 176 33.17 -11.53 12.28
N LEU A 177 33.32 -11.24 10.99
CA LEU A 177 33.61 -12.22 9.94
C LEU A 177 34.94 -11.94 9.22
N PRO A 178 36.07 -11.86 9.95
CA PRO A 178 37.36 -11.49 9.35
C PRO A 178 37.87 -12.54 8.36
N MET A 179 37.52 -13.82 8.56
CA MET A 179 37.91 -14.92 7.67
C MET A 179 37.20 -14.88 6.32
N LEU A 180 36.02 -14.27 6.24
CA LEU A 180 35.25 -14.17 4.99
C LEU A 180 35.52 -12.85 4.28
N THR A 181 35.69 -11.77 5.05
CA THR A 181 35.89 -10.44 4.46
C THR A 181 37.33 -10.15 4.08
N GLU A 182 38.32 -10.78 4.71
CA GLU A 182 39.77 -10.54 4.52
C GLU A 182 40.17 -9.05 4.48
N SER A 183 39.35 -8.18 5.06
CA SER A 183 39.45 -6.72 5.00
C SER A 183 38.75 -6.11 6.22
N ARG A 184 38.90 -4.79 6.43
CA ARG A 184 38.33 -4.10 7.60
C ARG A 184 37.59 -2.84 7.19
N GLY A 185 36.72 -2.37 8.08
CA GLY A 185 35.94 -1.14 7.88
C GLY A 185 34.99 -1.26 6.69
N THR A 186 34.88 -0.20 5.90
CA THR A 186 33.91 -0.12 4.80
C THR A 186 34.14 -1.15 3.69
N LEU A 187 35.39 -1.61 3.50
CA LEU A 187 35.72 -2.59 2.46
C LEU A 187 35.24 -4.00 2.84
N ALA A 188 35.23 -4.32 4.14
CA ALA A 188 34.66 -5.56 4.66
C ALA A 188 33.14 -5.61 4.44
N VAL A 189 32.48 -4.48 4.68
CA VAL A 189 31.03 -4.32 4.42
C VAL A 189 30.75 -4.53 2.94
N GLN A 190 31.51 -3.88 2.04
CA GLN A 190 31.34 -4.05 0.59
C GLN A 190 31.50 -5.50 0.15
N ARG A 191 32.49 -6.24 0.66
CA ARG A 191 32.65 -7.67 0.32
C ARG A 191 31.46 -8.51 0.77
N LEU A 192 30.92 -8.30 1.96
CA LEU A 192 29.71 -9.01 2.40
C LEU A 192 28.49 -8.70 1.52
N LEU A 193 28.33 -7.44 1.10
CA LEU A 193 27.26 -7.04 0.19
C LEU A 193 27.45 -7.66 -1.21
N GLY A 194 28.69 -7.73 -1.70
CA GLY A 194 29.04 -8.42 -2.94
C GLY A 194 28.77 -9.94 -2.89
N MET A 195 29.01 -10.58 -1.74
CA MET A 195 28.68 -11.99 -1.50
C MET A 195 27.16 -12.22 -1.46
N ALA A 196 26.41 -11.34 -0.80
CA ALA A 196 24.95 -11.40 -0.80
C ALA A 196 24.39 -11.29 -2.23
N ASN A 197 24.95 -10.40 -3.06
CA ASN A 197 24.57 -10.28 -4.47
C ASN A 197 24.85 -11.58 -5.25
N ALA A 198 25.99 -12.24 -4.98
CA ALA A 198 26.32 -13.53 -5.59
C ALA A 198 25.29 -14.62 -5.24
N PHE A 199 24.89 -14.73 -3.96
CA PHE A 199 23.91 -15.72 -3.50
C PHE A 199 22.50 -15.47 -4.05
N LEU A 200 22.15 -14.20 -4.27
CA LEU A 200 20.86 -13.79 -4.82
C LEU A 200 20.82 -13.78 -6.35
N GLY A 201 21.94 -14.07 -7.02
CA GLY A 201 22.05 -14.04 -8.49
C GLY A 201 21.92 -12.63 -9.09
N ARG A 202 22.17 -11.59 -8.30
CA ARG A 202 22.13 -10.19 -8.74
C ARG A 202 23.48 -9.85 -9.39
N ARG A 203 23.48 -9.44 -10.67
CA ARG A 203 24.67 -9.03 -11.42
C ARG A 203 24.77 -7.51 -11.50
#